data_AF-A0A928BR68-F1
#
_entry.id   AF-A0A928BR68-F1
#
_cell.length_a   1.000
_cell.length_b   1.000
_cell.length_c   1.000
_cell.angle_alpha   90.00
_cell.angle_beta   90.00
_cell.angle_gamma   90.00
#
_symmetry.space_group_name_H-M   'P 1'
#
loop_
_entity.id
_entity.type
_entity.pdbx_description
1 polymer ?
#
loop_
_entity_poly.entity_id
_entity_poly.type
_entity_poly.pdbx_seq_one_letter_code
_entity_poly.pdbx_strand_id
1 'polypeptide(L)'
;MNKTEIKDFKQFLKERNVFLMFSQNYRQNHLSFNPETMELYLQQAKAESVIPQAFVYPKSVYGKDFWLAIHEEWTARLYQLRNTHYNTDQLNSLDLEVIDIKQRKINLGLPKNTCSLSIRGGNRLTLNIEHSRMVAKKLSTHMLLTRNRRTTDVVLMFNRVKGIEVKFKSGSNSLQFNNVELASHLIDLLELDPEKEYFQIKIELLAETKDHLLFVLRK
;
A
#
# COMPACT_ATOMS: atom_id res chain seq x y z
N MET A 1 -16.64 17.80 9.03
CA MET A 1 -15.36 17.47 8.33
C MET A 1 -14.17 17.99 9.14
N ASN A 2 -12.98 17.40 9.02
CA ASN A 2 -11.77 17.95 9.67
C ASN A 2 -11.23 19.19 8.91
N LYS A 3 -10.32 19.97 9.52
CA LYS A 3 -9.79 21.21 8.92
C LYS A 3 -9.15 21.00 7.55
N THR A 4 -8.46 19.88 7.35
CA THR A 4 -7.81 19.53 6.08
C THR A 4 -8.84 19.21 5.00
N GLU A 5 -9.84 18.39 5.32
CA GLU A 5 -10.97 18.07 4.43
C GLU A 5 -11.76 19.33 4.04
N ILE A 6 -11.99 20.26 4.99
CA ILE A 6 -12.67 21.54 4.71
C ILE A 6 -11.86 22.37 3.71
N LYS A 7 -10.54 22.48 3.92
CA LYS A 7 -9.65 23.23 3.03
C LYS A 7 -9.66 22.63 1.62
N ASP A 8 -9.55 21.30 1.51
CA ASP A 8 -9.53 20.64 0.19
C ASP A 8 -10.89 20.71 -0.50
N PHE A 9 -11.99 20.56 0.24
CA PHE A 9 -13.33 20.70 -0.33
C PHE A 9 -13.56 22.09 -0.93
N LYS A 10 -13.16 23.15 -0.20
CA LYS A 10 -13.22 24.52 -0.74
C LYS A 10 -12.38 24.68 -1.99
N GLN A 11 -11.21 24.05 -2.04
CA GLN A 11 -10.31 24.07 -3.18
C GLN A 11 -10.94 23.34 -4.38
N PHE A 12 -11.50 22.15 -4.16
CA PHE A 12 -12.27 21.39 -5.15
C PHE A 12 -13.41 22.23 -5.74
N LEU A 13 -14.20 22.90 -4.90
CA LEU A 13 -15.29 23.76 -5.38
C LEU A 13 -14.78 24.94 -6.24
N LYS A 14 -13.58 25.48 -5.95
CA LYS A 14 -12.97 26.53 -6.76
C LYS A 14 -12.50 25.99 -8.11
N GLU A 15 -11.85 24.83 -8.12
CA GLU A 15 -11.37 24.17 -9.35
C GLU A 15 -12.51 23.82 -10.31
N ARG A 16 -13.66 23.40 -9.76
CA ARG A 16 -14.87 23.14 -10.54
C ARG A 16 -15.69 24.41 -10.82
N ASN A 17 -15.22 25.59 -10.43
CA ASN A 17 -15.89 26.88 -10.59
C ASN A 17 -17.31 26.95 -10.00
N VAL A 18 -17.58 26.21 -8.92
CA VAL A 18 -18.89 26.13 -8.25
C VAL A 18 -18.89 26.69 -6.83
N PHE A 19 -17.75 27.20 -6.35
CA PHE A 19 -17.59 27.71 -4.98
C PHE A 19 -18.63 28.78 -4.60
N LEU A 20 -18.77 29.82 -5.42
CA LEU A 20 -19.71 30.92 -5.15
C LEU A 20 -21.14 30.39 -5.04
N MET A 21 -21.52 29.53 -5.97
CA MET A 21 -22.85 28.95 -6.04
C MET A 21 -23.13 28.03 -4.86
N PHE A 22 -22.19 27.15 -4.49
CA PHE A 22 -22.32 26.32 -3.30
C PHE A 22 -22.52 27.18 -2.05
N SER A 23 -21.74 28.26 -1.91
CA SER A 23 -21.82 29.18 -0.78
C SER A 23 -23.15 29.96 -0.69
N GLN A 24 -23.88 30.11 -1.79
CA GLN A 24 -25.20 30.75 -1.79
C GLN A 24 -26.33 29.77 -1.46
N ASN A 25 -26.13 28.47 -1.72
CA ASN A 25 -27.21 27.49 -1.72
C ASN A 25 -27.13 26.46 -0.58
N TYR A 26 -26.01 26.33 0.15
CA TYR A 26 -25.84 25.33 1.22
C TYR A 26 -26.85 25.41 2.38
N ARG A 27 -27.60 26.53 2.49
CA ARG A 27 -28.64 26.76 3.50
C ARG A 27 -30.05 26.41 3.03
N GLN A 28 -30.19 25.86 1.83
CA GLN A 28 -31.51 25.52 1.27
C GLN A 28 -32.10 24.24 1.86
N ASN A 29 -31.38 23.52 2.73
CA ASN A 29 -31.83 22.27 3.32
C ASN A 29 -32.29 22.40 4.78
N HIS A 30 -33.20 21.51 5.17
CA HIS A 30 -33.87 21.42 6.48
C HIS A 30 -32.95 20.90 7.60
N LEU A 31 -31.76 21.46 7.78
CA LEU A 31 -31.10 21.34 9.08
C LEU A 31 -31.87 22.24 10.05
N SER A 32 -32.37 21.68 11.15
CA SER A 32 -33.18 22.37 12.16
C SER A 32 -32.53 23.66 12.70
N PHE A 33 -31.23 23.82 12.46
CA PHE A 33 -30.46 25.05 12.61
C PHE A 33 -29.70 25.31 11.30
N ASN A 34 -30.03 26.39 10.61
CA ASN A 34 -29.28 26.85 9.44
C ASN A 34 -27.97 27.50 9.89
N PRO A 35 -26.79 26.92 9.62
CA PRO A 35 -25.52 27.51 10.05
C PRO A 35 -25.29 28.89 9.42
N GLU A 36 -24.86 29.85 10.24
CA GLU A 36 -24.63 31.25 9.85
C GLU A 36 -23.47 31.43 8.87
N THR A 37 -22.59 30.44 8.73
CA THR A 37 -21.48 30.51 7.78
C THR A 37 -21.26 29.16 7.12
N MET A 38 -20.71 29.19 5.90
CA MET A 38 -20.33 27.98 5.17
C MET A 38 -19.27 27.21 5.96
N GLU A 39 -18.41 27.90 6.72
CA GLU A 39 -17.42 27.25 7.58
C GLU A 39 -18.08 26.38 8.65
N LEU A 40 -19.07 26.93 9.36
CA LEU A 40 -19.81 26.19 10.39
C LEU A 40 -20.57 25.00 9.78
N TYR A 41 -21.16 25.19 8.60
CA TYR A 41 -21.79 24.10 7.85
C TYR A 41 -20.80 22.96 7.58
N LEU A 42 -19.63 23.26 7.00
CA LEU A 42 -18.62 22.25 6.64
C LEU A 42 -18.03 21.53 7.86
N GLN A 43 -17.95 22.22 9.01
CA GLN A 43 -17.56 21.60 10.28
C GLN A 43 -18.56 20.54 10.74
N GLN A 44 -19.86 20.82 10.60
CA GLN A 44 -20.95 19.94 11.02
C GLN A 44 -21.25 18.83 10.01
N ALA A 45 -21.12 19.12 8.71
CA ALA A 45 -21.40 18.15 7.65
C ALA A 45 -20.38 17.00 7.64
N LYS A 46 -20.84 15.81 7.27
CA LYS A 46 -19.94 14.70 6.92
C LYS A 46 -19.41 14.91 5.50
N ALA A 47 -18.14 14.56 5.27
CA ALA A 47 -17.45 14.83 4.00
C ALA A 47 -18.18 14.20 2.81
N GLU A 48 -18.67 12.98 3.01
CA GLU A 48 -19.34 12.14 2.01
C GLU A 48 -20.74 12.66 1.69
N SER A 49 -21.36 13.42 2.60
CA SER A 49 -22.74 13.89 2.43
C SER A 49 -22.83 15.40 2.27
N VAL A 50 -21.70 16.11 2.20
CA VAL A 50 -21.64 17.58 2.24
C VAL A 50 -22.38 18.25 1.07
N ILE A 51 -22.45 17.60 -0.09
CA ILE A 51 -23.18 18.08 -1.27
C ILE A 51 -24.65 17.67 -1.22
N PRO A 52 -25.03 16.39 -1.06
CA PRO A 52 -26.44 16.02 -0.99
C PRO A 52 -27.17 16.63 0.22
N GLN A 53 -26.47 16.98 1.31
CA GLN A 53 -27.05 17.72 2.43
C GLN A 53 -27.19 19.23 2.16
N ALA A 54 -26.47 19.79 1.18
CA ALA A 54 -26.56 21.21 0.86
C ALA A 54 -27.75 21.53 -0.06
N PHE A 55 -28.19 20.58 -0.89
CA PHE A 55 -29.17 20.82 -1.95
C PHE A 55 -30.42 19.97 -1.81
N VAL A 56 -31.59 20.62 -1.84
CA VAL A 56 -32.86 19.96 -2.13
C VAL A 56 -33.08 20.14 -3.63
N TYR A 57 -32.78 19.08 -4.38
CA TYR A 57 -32.68 19.06 -5.84
C TYR A 57 -33.84 19.66 -6.69
N PRO A 58 -35.08 19.89 -6.23
CA PRO A 58 -36.14 20.43 -7.09
C PRO A 58 -36.00 21.90 -7.49
N LYS A 59 -35.11 22.71 -6.89
CA LYS A 59 -35.06 24.19 -7.11
C LYS A 59 -33.66 24.79 -7.28
N SER A 60 -32.68 24.00 -7.70
CA SER A 60 -31.35 24.54 -7.98
C SER A 60 -31.28 25.11 -9.40
N VAL A 61 -30.52 26.21 -9.59
CA VAL A 61 -30.19 26.79 -10.91
C VAL A 61 -29.54 25.74 -11.83
N TYR A 62 -28.84 24.79 -11.22
CA TYR A 62 -28.25 23.65 -11.89
C TYR A 62 -29.07 22.41 -11.53
N GLY A 63 -29.50 21.66 -12.53
CA GLY A 63 -30.35 20.49 -12.32
C GLY A 63 -29.72 19.47 -11.37
N LYS A 64 -30.56 18.57 -10.85
CA LYS A 64 -30.16 17.46 -9.97
C LYS A 64 -28.89 16.75 -10.44
N ASP A 65 -28.82 16.45 -11.73
CA ASP A 65 -27.75 15.65 -12.33
C ASP A 65 -26.40 16.34 -12.26
N PHE A 66 -26.36 17.68 -12.35
CA PHE A 66 -25.13 18.45 -12.19
C PHE A 66 -24.53 18.25 -10.79
N TRP A 67 -25.34 18.42 -9.74
CA TRP A 67 -24.86 18.30 -8.37
C TRP A 67 -24.54 16.86 -7.98
N LEU A 68 -25.20 15.87 -8.59
CA LEU A 68 -24.81 14.47 -8.45
C LEU A 68 -23.44 14.21 -9.06
N ALA A 69 -23.16 14.72 -10.26
CA ALA A 69 -21.84 14.58 -10.88
C ALA A 69 -20.73 15.23 -10.04
N ILE A 70 -20.96 16.45 -9.53
CA ILE A 70 -20.01 17.11 -8.61
C ILE A 70 -19.83 16.31 -7.31
N HIS A 71 -20.90 15.69 -6.80
CA HIS A 71 -20.84 14.82 -5.61
C HIS A 71 -20.03 13.55 -5.85
N GLU A 72 -20.20 12.90 -6.99
CA GLU A 72 -19.44 11.70 -7.38
C GLU A 72 -17.94 12.02 -7.47
N GLU A 73 -17.58 13.13 -8.11
CA GLU A 73 -16.18 13.57 -8.24
C GLU A 73 -15.56 13.93 -6.89
N TRP A 74 -16.32 14.61 -6.02
CA TRP A 74 -15.87 14.89 -4.68
C TRP A 74 -15.63 13.61 -3.88
N THR A 75 -16.53 12.63 -4.01
CA THR A 75 -16.39 11.32 -3.33
C THR A 75 -15.15 10.57 -3.83
N ALA A 76 -14.88 10.61 -5.15
CA ALA A 76 -13.67 10.03 -5.73
C ALA A 76 -12.40 10.73 -5.20
N ARG A 77 -12.41 12.06 -5.10
CA ARG A 77 -11.30 12.84 -4.54
C ARG A 77 -11.08 12.58 -3.05
N LEU A 78 -12.15 12.48 -2.27
CA LEU A 78 -12.09 12.08 -0.86
C LEU A 78 -11.47 10.71 -0.68
N TYR A 79 -11.83 9.75 -1.53
CA TYR A 79 -11.25 8.42 -1.53
C TYR A 79 -9.74 8.48 -1.80
N GLN A 80 -9.30 9.29 -2.77
CA GLN A 80 -7.88 9.52 -3.05
C GLN A 80 -7.13 10.20 -1.89
N LEU A 81 -7.70 11.23 -1.27
CA LEU A 81 -7.10 11.93 -0.13
C LEU A 81 -6.95 11.01 1.07
N ARG A 82 -7.96 10.19 1.34
CA ARG A 82 -7.93 9.21 2.43
C ARG A 82 -6.97 8.08 2.14
N ASN A 83 -6.86 7.61 0.90
CA ASN A 83 -5.84 6.63 0.53
C ASN A 83 -4.41 7.21 0.60
N THR A 84 -4.25 8.51 0.34
CA THR A 84 -2.97 9.21 0.52
C THR A 84 -2.64 9.40 2.00
N HIS A 85 -3.63 9.68 2.86
CA HIS A 85 -3.45 9.83 4.31
C HIS A 85 -3.32 8.49 5.07
N TYR A 86 -3.94 7.41 4.61
CA TYR A 86 -3.69 6.05 5.15
C TYR A 86 -2.27 5.56 4.86
N ASN A 87 -1.58 6.15 3.87
CA ASN A 87 -0.18 5.88 3.56
C ASN A 87 0.82 6.75 4.36
N THR A 88 0.41 7.77 5.12
CA THR A 88 1.39 8.63 5.82
C THR A 88 1.52 8.32 7.31
N ASP A 89 0.46 7.84 7.97
CA ASP A 89 0.46 7.64 9.44
C ASP A 89 0.76 6.19 9.89
N GLN A 90 0.67 5.19 9.01
CA GLN A 90 1.15 3.82 9.33
C GLN A 90 2.65 3.62 8.99
N LEU A 91 3.21 4.46 8.12
CA LEU A 91 4.56 4.31 7.57
C LEU A 91 5.69 4.82 8.49
N ASN A 92 5.36 5.52 9.58
CA ASN A 92 6.34 5.91 10.62
C ASN A 92 6.51 4.85 11.73
N SER A 93 5.80 3.72 11.67
CA SER A 93 5.90 2.63 12.67
C SER A 93 6.79 1.47 12.22
N LEU A 94 7.24 1.46 10.96
CA LEU A 94 8.10 0.44 10.39
C LEU A 94 9.30 1.14 9.76
N ASP A 95 10.41 1.12 10.49
CA ASP A 95 11.72 1.65 10.13
C ASP A 95 12.26 0.95 8.86
N LEU A 96 11.73 1.32 7.68
CA LEU A 96 12.00 0.67 6.40
C LEU A 96 12.62 1.66 5.41
N GLU A 97 13.90 1.42 5.11
CA GLU A 97 14.63 2.12 4.07
C GLU A 97 14.38 1.44 2.71
N VAL A 98 13.78 2.17 1.76
CA VAL A 98 13.72 1.76 0.36
C VAL A 98 15.01 2.20 -0.32
N ILE A 99 15.86 1.25 -0.66
CA ILE A 99 17.21 1.53 -1.19
C ILE A 99 17.24 1.38 -2.71
N ASP A 100 17.58 2.46 -3.41
CA ASP A 100 17.91 2.44 -4.83
C ASP A 100 19.34 1.88 -5.02
N ILE A 101 19.43 0.64 -5.51
CA ILE A 101 20.70 -0.07 -5.67
C ILE A 101 21.60 0.56 -6.74
N LYS A 102 21.08 1.40 -7.65
CA LYS A 102 21.92 2.12 -8.62
C LYS A 102 22.91 3.07 -7.94
N GLN A 103 22.66 3.45 -6.68
CA GLN A 103 23.53 4.34 -5.90
C GLN A 103 24.49 3.61 -4.95
N ARG A 104 24.39 2.28 -4.78
CA ARG A 104 25.31 1.53 -3.91
C ARG A 104 26.67 1.35 -4.59
N LYS A 105 27.55 2.33 -4.40
CA LYS A 105 28.99 2.12 -4.54
C LYS A 105 29.42 1.22 -3.37
N ILE A 106 29.90 0.02 -3.72
CA ILE A 106 30.51 -1.00 -2.83
C ILE A 106 29.51 -2.02 -2.27
N ASN A 107 29.89 -3.30 -2.37
CA ASN A 107 29.21 -4.52 -1.92
C ASN A 107 28.98 -4.58 -0.39
N LEU A 108 28.29 -3.59 0.18
CA LEU A 108 27.74 -3.73 1.52
C LEU A 108 26.60 -4.74 1.42
N GLY A 109 26.81 -5.92 2.02
CA GLY A 109 25.82 -7.00 2.06
C GLY A 109 24.48 -6.53 2.63
N LEU A 110 23.42 -7.28 2.37
CA LEU A 110 22.10 -6.99 2.96
C LEU A 110 22.21 -6.98 4.50
N PRO A 111 21.54 -6.03 5.18
CA PRO A 111 21.49 -5.99 6.64
C PRO A 111 21.05 -7.32 7.26
N LYS A 112 21.37 -7.52 8.53
CA LYS A 112 20.92 -8.71 9.26
C LYS A 112 19.39 -8.79 9.24
N ASN A 113 18.84 -10.01 9.10
CA ASN A 113 17.39 -10.27 9.07
C ASN A 113 16.64 -9.55 7.94
N THR A 114 17.32 -9.28 6.82
CA THR A 114 16.68 -8.72 5.63
C THR A 114 16.89 -9.60 4.41
N CYS A 115 15.95 -9.54 3.49
CA CYS A 115 16.10 -10.05 2.13
C CYS A 115 15.66 -8.95 1.15
N SER A 116 15.98 -9.15 -0.13
CA SER A 116 15.47 -8.30 -1.19
C SER A 116 14.81 -9.08 -2.31
N LEU A 117 13.75 -8.51 -2.88
CA LEU A 117 13.07 -9.06 -4.05
C LEU A 117 13.31 -8.13 -5.24
N SER A 118 13.68 -8.69 -6.40
CA SER A 118 13.86 -7.94 -7.65
C SER A 118 13.20 -8.65 -8.81
N ILE A 119 12.25 -8.00 -9.47
CA ILE A 119 11.59 -8.55 -10.66
C ILE A 119 12.38 -8.18 -11.92
N ARG A 120 12.73 -6.90 -12.10
CA ARG A 120 13.47 -6.40 -13.26
C ARG A 120 14.89 -6.99 -13.37
N GLY A 121 15.50 -7.37 -12.24
CA GLY A 121 16.80 -8.05 -12.18
C GLY A 121 16.75 -9.57 -12.45
N GLY A 122 15.64 -10.09 -12.98
CA GLY A 122 15.48 -11.50 -13.33
C GLY A 122 14.80 -12.35 -12.25
N ASN A 123 13.81 -11.79 -11.53
CA ASN A 123 12.98 -12.47 -10.54
C ASN A 123 13.81 -13.15 -9.44
N ARG A 124 14.52 -12.34 -8.66
CA ARG A 124 15.48 -12.81 -7.66
C ARG A 124 15.06 -12.43 -6.26
N LEU A 125 15.06 -13.41 -5.36
CA LEU A 125 15.03 -13.19 -3.92
C LEU A 125 16.46 -13.32 -3.38
N THR A 126 17.05 -12.22 -2.93
CA THR A 126 18.38 -12.20 -2.34
C THR A 126 18.28 -12.23 -0.83
N LEU A 127 18.81 -13.27 -0.21
CA LEU A 127 18.88 -13.38 1.25
C LEU A 127 20.13 -12.66 1.76
N ASN A 128 20.12 -12.26 3.03
CA ASN A 128 21.39 -11.90 3.68
C ASN A 128 22.35 -13.12 3.72
N ILE A 129 23.62 -12.84 3.98
CA ILE A 129 24.67 -13.87 3.92
C ILE A 129 24.47 -14.98 4.97
N GLU A 130 23.90 -14.66 6.13
CA GLU A 130 23.63 -15.61 7.21
C GLU A 130 22.54 -16.60 6.81
N HIS A 131 21.37 -16.11 6.39
CA HIS A 131 20.26 -16.97 5.95
C HIS A 131 20.60 -17.72 4.67
N SER A 132 21.32 -17.10 3.73
CA SER A 132 21.84 -17.77 2.54
C SER A 132 22.68 -19.00 2.90
N ARG A 133 23.63 -18.84 3.83
CA ARG A 133 24.45 -19.96 4.33
C ARG A 133 23.62 -21.03 5.01
N MET A 134 22.59 -20.66 5.77
CA MET A 134 21.68 -21.64 6.40
C MET A 134 20.96 -22.50 5.37
N VAL A 135 20.36 -21.87 4.36
CA VAL A 135 19.62 -22.57 3.31
C VAL A 135 20.57 -23.45 2.48
N ALA A 136 21.74 -22.93 2.11
CA ALA A 136 22.76 -23.66 1.37
C ALA A 136 23.31 -24.87 2.15
N LYS A 137 23.64 -24.70 3.45
CA LYS A 137 24.18 -25.77 4.31
C LYS A 137 23.19 -26.93 4.50
N LYS A 138 21.89 -26.64 4.56
CA LYS A 138 20.85 -27.67 4.76
C LYS A 138 20.46 -28.39 3.45
N LEU A 139 21.04 -28.03 2.31
CA LEU A 139 20.75 -28.62 0.99
C LEU A 139 19.26 -28.57 0.64
N SER A 140 18.58 -27.46 0.97
CA SER A 140 17.17 -27.33 0.61
C SER A 140 17.08 -27.01 -0.89
N THR A 141 16.65 -27.99 -1.66
CA THR A 141 16.45 -27.86 -3.12
C THR A 141 15.07 -27.31 -3.46
N HIS A 142 14.11 -27.42 -2.55
CA HIS A 142 12.74 -27.03 -2.78
C HIS A 142 12.28 -25.95 -1.80
N MET A 143 11.48 -25.02 -2.30
CA MET A 143 10.84 -23.98 -1.54
C MET A 143 9.32 -24.09 -1.68
N LEU A 144 8.63 -24.05 -0.56
CA LEU A 144 7.18 -23.88 -0.49
C LEU A 144 6.88 -22.47 -0.02
N LEU A 145 5.92 -21.85 -0.70
CA LEU A 145 5.43 -20.53 -0.37
C LEU A 145 4.00 -20.66 0.12
N THR A 146 3.74 -20.16 1.31
CA THR A 146 2.38 -20.09 1.85
C THR A 146 2.18 -18.74 2.50
N ARG A 147 0.93 -18.29 2.55
CA ARG A 147 0.54 -17.09 3.29
C ARG A 147 0.06 -17.49 4.68
N ASN A 148 0.34 -16.66 5.67
CA ASN A 148 -0.39 -16.76 6.94
C ASN A 148 -1.88 -16.41 6.69
N ARG A 149 -2.81 -17.17 7.26
CA ARG A 149 -4.26 -16.92 7.07
C ARG A 149 -4.76 -15.70 7.85
N ARG A 150 -4.04 -15.31 8.90
CA ARG A 150 -4.43 -14.21 9.80
C ARG A 150 -3.71 -12.91 9.49
N THR A 151 -2.57 -12.98 8.80
CA THR A 151 -1.75 -11.81 8.45
C THR A 151 -1.48 -11.79 6.94
N THR A 152 -0.87 -10.72 6.45
CA THR A 152 -0.35 -10.64 5.07
C THR A 152 1.04 -11.26 4.94
N ASP A 153 1.59 -11.80 6.04
CA ASP A 153 2.94 -12.36 6.04
C ASP A 153 3.05 -13.56 5.10
N VAL A 154 4.17 -13.59 4.36
CA VAL A 154 4.53 -14.72 3.53
C VAL A 154 5.47 -15.63 4.31
N VAL A 155 5.13 -16.91 4.36
CA VAL A 155 5.93 -17.95 4.98
C VAL A 155 6.67 -18.71 3.88
N LEU A 156 7.99 -18.74 3.99
CA LEU A 156 8.86 -19.53 3.13
C LEU A 156 9.30 -20.77 3.88
N MET A 157 9.03 -21.94 3.32
CA MET A 157 9.50 -23.21 3.84
C MET A 157 10.47 -23.85 2.87
N PHE A 158 11.73 -23.97 3.27
CA PHE A 158 12.76 -24.67 2.51
C PHE A 158 12.88 -26.11 3.02
N ASN A 159 12.74 -27.08 2.12
CA ASN A 159 12.88 -28.51 2.43
C ASN A 159 13.42 -29.31 1.23
N ARG A 160 13.66 -30.61 1.41
CA ARG A 160 14.25 -31.49 0.38
C ARG A 160 13.26 -32.27 -0.45
N VAL A 161 12.00 -32.35 -0.02
CA VAL A 161 11.04 -33.36 -0.50
C VAL A 161 9.99 -32.76 -1.43
N LYS A 162 9.49 -31.56 -1.12
CA LYS A 162 8.33 -30.95 -1.79
C LYS A 162 8.50 -29.45 -1.96
N GLY A 163 8.09 -28.95 -3.12
CA GLY A 163 8.01 -27.52 -3.41
C GLY A 163 8.52 -27.19 -4.80
N ILE A 164 8.78 -25.91 -5.02
CA ILE A 164 9.36 -25.38 -6.24
C ILE A 164 10.87 -25.51 -6.13
N GLU A 165 11.51 -26.07 -7.14
CA GLU A 165 12.98 -26.17 -7.18
C GLU A 165 13.59 -24.76 -7.20
N VAL A 166 14.52 -24.52 -6.28
CA VAL A 166 15.24 -23.25 -6.16
C VAL A 166 16.73 -23.49 -6.28
N LYS A 167 17.41 -22.72 -7.12
CA LYS A 167 18.85 -22.82 -7.34
C LYS A 167 19.55 -21.55 -6.86
N PHE A 168 20.54 -21.73 -6.00
CA PHE A 168 21.53 -20.69 -5.74
C PHE A 168 22.52 -20.67 -6.89
N LYS A 169 22.81 -19.48 -7.40
CA LYS A 169 24.01 -19.30 -8.23
C LYS A 169 25.24 -19.46 -7.33
N SER A 170 26.23 -20.25 -7.74
CA SER A 170 27.47 -20.42 -6.97
C SER A 170 28.08 -19.07 -6.59
N GLY A 171 28.43 -18.90 -5.31
CA GLY A 171 28.97 -17.64 -4.77
C GLY A 171 27.95 -16.50 -4.62
N SER A 172 26.65 -16.75 -4.82
CA SER A 172 25.58 -15.76 -4.69
C SER A 172 24.67 -16.06 -3.50
N ASN A 173 24.07 -15.00 -2.94
CA ASN A 173 22.99 -15.10 -1.96
C ASN A 173 21.60 -14.99 -2.61
N SER A 174 21.53 -15.01 -3.94
CA SER A 174 20.30 -14.85 -4.69
C SER A 174 19.72 -16.19 -5.09
N LEU A 175 18.44 -16.35 -4.76
CA LEU A 175 17.54 -17.35 -5.29
C LEU A 175 16.90 -16.77 -6.54
N GLN A 176 17.08 -17.43 -7.68
CA GLN A 176 16.37 -17.06 -8.89
C GLN A 176 15.10 -17.90 -8.99
N PHE A 177 13.96 -17.24 -9.13
CA PHE A 177 12.71 -17.89 -9.45
C PHE A 177 12.67 -18.21 -10.93
N ASN A 178 12.53 -19.48 -11.26
CA ASN A 178 12.31 -19.90 -12.65
C ASN A 178 10.89 -19.53 -13.12
N ASN A 179 9.93 -19.45 -12.19
CA ASN A 179 8.56 -19.03 -12.46
C ASN A 179 8.40 -17.53 -12.19
N VAL A 180 8.15 -16.75 -13.23
CA VAL A 180 7.92 -15.29 -13.15
C VAL A 180 6.67 -14.96 -12.33
N GLU A 181 5.60 -15.74 -12.48
CA GLU A 181 4.34 -15.55 -11.77
C GLU A 181 4.53 -15.67 -10.25
N LEU A 182 5.47 -16.51 -9.80
CA LEU A 182 5.79 -16.64 -8.38
C LEU A 182 6.36 -15.34 -7.80
N ALA A 183 7.19 -14.63 -8.57
CA ALA A 183 7.74 -13.35 -8.15
C ALA A 183 6.66 -12.26 -8.13
N SER A 184 5.75 -12.26 -9.11
CA SER A 184 4.59 -11.37 -9.13
C SER A 184 3.65 -11.63 -7.95
N HIS A 185 3.30 -12.89 -7.68
CA HIS A 185 2.46 -13.24 -6.53
C HIS A 185 3.11 -12.86 -5.20
N LEU A 186 4.44 -12.95 -5.09
CA LEU A 186 5.16 -12.46 -3.92
C LEU A 186 5.02 -10.95 -3.73
N ILE A 187 5.07 -10.18 -4.81
CA ILE A 187 4.80 -8.74 -4.78
C ILE A 187 3.38 -8.47 -4.33
N ASP A 188 2.39 -9.15 -4.92
CA ASP A 188 0.99 -8.93 -4.59
C ASP A 188 0.69 -9.30 -3.14
N LEU A 189 1.23 -10.43 -2.66
CA LEU A 189 1.04 -10.91 -1.29
C LEU A 189 1.67 -10.00 -0.24
N LEU A 190 2.83 -9.41 -0.56
CA LEU A 190 3.55 -8.50 0.33
C LEU A 190 3.15 -7.03 0.10
N GLU A 191 2.17 -6.77 -0.78
CA GLU A 191 1.70 -5.43 -1.14
C GLU A 191 2.86 -4.50 -1.50
N LEU A 192 3.75 -4.98 -2.36
CA LEU A 192 4.93 -4.25 -2.84
C LEU A 192 4.59 -3.47 -4.11
N ASP A 193 5.26 -2.35 -4.33
CA ASP A 193 5.06 -1.51 -5.51
C ASP A 193 5.87 -2.08 -6.71
N PRO A 194 5.24 -2.72 -7.71
CA PRO A 194 5.93 -3.42 -8.80
C PRO A 194 6.81 -2.51 -9.67
N GLU A 195 6.62 -1.19 -9.61
CA GLU A 195 7.45 -0.24 -10.34
C GLU A 195 8.84 -0.07 -9.73
N LYS A 196 9.01 -0.46 -8.45
CA LYS A 196 10.31 -0.42 -7.77
C LYS A 196 11.16 -1.64 -8.11
N GLU A 197 12.45 -1.39 -8.33
CA GLU A 197 13.40 -2.42 -8.79
C GLU A 197 13.80 -3.39 -7.67
N TYR A 198 13.81 -2.91 -6.42
CA TYR A 198 14.23 -3.66 -5.23
C TYR A 198 13.40 -3.28 -4.01
N PHE A 199 13.11 -4.27 -3.17
CA PHE A 199 12.46 -4.08 -1.88
C PHE A 199 13.37 -4.63 -0.80
N GLN A 200 13.46 -3.97 0.36
CA GLN A 200 14.06 -4.56 1.55
C GLN A 200 12.92 -5.10 2.41
N ILE A 201 12.91 -6.41 2.62
CA ILE A 201 11.85 -7.13 3.32
C ILE A 201 12.46 -7.74 4.56
N LYS A 202 11.79 -7.61 5.71
CA LYS A 202 12.23 -8.26 6.93
C LYS A 202 12.04 -9.77 6.79
N ILE A 203 13.07 -10.54 7.11
CA ILE A 203 13.02 -12.00 7.13
C ILE A 203 13.42 -12.51 8.52
N GLU A 204 12.56 -13.33 9.10
CA GLU A 204 12.75 -13.91 10.43
C GLU A 204 12.66 -15.44 10.34
N LEU A 205 13.58 -16.12 11.01
CA LEU A 205 13.55 -17.57 11.16
C LEU A 205 12.50 -17.95 12.22
N LEU A 206 11.47 -18.68 11.81
CA LEU A 206 10.43 -19.20 12.71
C LEU A 206 10.81 -20.56 13.30
N ALA A 207 11.40 -21.44 12.48
CA ALA A 207 11.78 -22.78 12.91
C ALA A 207 12.97 -23.29 12.09
N GLU A 208 13.91 -23.95 12.78
CA GLU A 208 14.95 -24.75 12.17
C GLU A 208 14.84 -26.19 12.68
N THR A 209 14.67 -27.14 11.77
CA THR A 209 14.67 -28.56 12.08
C THR A 209 15.69 -29.31 11.23
N LYS A 210 15.71 -30.65 11.34
CA LYS A 210 16.51 -31.50 10.46
C LYS A 210 15.95 -31.53 9.03
N ASP A 211 14.63 -31.36 8.89
CA ASP A 211 13.92 -31.60 7.63
C ASP A 211 13.53 -30.32 6.90
N HIS A 212 13.35 -29.22 7.62
CA HIS A 212 12.92 -27.95 7.06
C HIS A 212 13.53 -26.72 7.76
N LEU A 213 13.63 -25.64 7.00
CA LEU A 213 13.83 -24.27 7.49
C LEU A 213 12.57 -23.46 7.18
N LEU A 214 12.03 -22.79 8.20
CA LEU A 214 10.83 -21.98 8.07
C LEU A 214 11.16 -20.51 8.35
N PHE A 215 10.91 -19.66 7.37
CA PHE A 215 11.06 -18.21 7.49
C PHE A 215 9.72 -17.53 7.31
N VAL A 216 9.59 -16.36 7.92
CA VAL A 216 8.51 -15.42 7.64
C VAL A 216 9.10 -14.15 7.04
N LEU A 217 8.51 -13.74 5.93
CA LEU A 217 8.70 -12.43 5.31
C LEU A 217 7.64 -11.51 5.88
N ARG A 218 8.09 -10.41 6.48
CA ARG A 218 7.24 -9.32 6.94
C ARG A 218 7.62 -8.07 6.18
N LYS A 219 6.59 -7.32 5.77
CA LYS A 219 6.78 -5.94 5.34
C LYS A 219 7.27 -5.13 6.53
#